data_AF-A0A379JHV3-F1
#
_entry.id   AF-A0A379JHV3-F1
#
_cell.length_a   1.000
_cell.length_b   1.000
_cell.length_c   1.000
_cell.angle_alpha   90.00
_cell.angle_beta   90.00
_cell.angle_gamma   90.00
#
_symmetry.space_group_name_H-M   'P 1'
#
loop_
_entity.id
_entity.type
_entity.pdbx_description
1 polymer ?
#
loop_
_entity_poly.entity_id
_entity_poly.type
_entity_poly.pdbx_seq_one_letter_code
_entity_poly.pdbx_strand_id
1 'polypeptide(L)'
;MQPSPKTAIAADPLEPAPTARRPRRAVRVTAVLLFAALLLPLLSGCLRVQASMGVSSNDRVSGRIVAAAVPQSEDDKGPQLKAPDALTGKVRVESYSQDGYVGSQVYFEDLTFGEVQQLSALSDQTQGMFTLAFNRLGDLVTLTGRVDLGSLPPHGSDVQFTVAFPARVGTTNGTREGDSVVTWKLPAGDVSTLRAEVGYADPNTRSFAGWAGIVGGITLAVAAIVAVLAYMNRNPDAPEYVRAARWIRPGRGPRTPAE
;
A
#
# COMPACT_ATOMS: atom_id res chain seq x y z
N MET A 1 -125.93 15.13 -1.54
CA MET A 1 -124.99 15.89 -2.39
C MET A 1 -123.70 15.10 -2.51
N GLN A 2 -123.45 14.52 -3.69
CA GLN A 2 -122.10 14.30 -4.24
C GLN A 2 -121.51 15.67 -4.68
N PRO A 3 -120.21 15.82 -5.04
CA PRO A 3 -119.25 14.79 -5.48
C PRO A 3 -117.84 14.89 -4.85
N SER A 4 -116.99 13.92 -5.23
CA SER A 4 -115.52 13.93 -5.10
C SER A 4 -114.88 15.00 -6.02
N PRO A 5 -113.60 15.36 -5.83
CA PRO A 5 -112.59 14.81 -6.76
C PRO A 5 -111.18 14.53 -6.18
N LYS A 6 -110.44 13.73 -6.96
CA LYS A 6 -109.02 13.33 -6.86
C LYS A 6 -108.05 14.52 -6.89
N THR A 7 -106.81 14.35 -6.41
CA THR A 7 -105.54 14.70 -7.12
C THR A 7 -104.32 14.12 -6.40
N ALA A 8 -103.39 13.57 -7.19
CA ALA A 8 -102.09 13.00 -6.82
C ALA A 8 -100.96 14.02 -7.01
N ILE A 9 -100.00 14.13 -6.08
CA ILE A 9 -98.70 14.86 -6.17
C ILE A 9 -97.84 14.32 -4.99
N ALA A 10 -96.54 14.00 -5.04
CA ALA A 10 -95.54 13.74 -6.05
C ALA A 10 -94.45 12.88 -5.37
N ALA A 11 -93.74 12.07 -6.15
CA ALA A 11 -92.58 11.32 -5.69
C ALA A 11 -91.40 12.27 -5.39
N ASP A 12 -90.78 12.11 -4.23
CA ASP A 12 -89.47 12.72 -3.92
C ASP A 12 -88.38 12.04 -4.76
N PRO A 13 -87.57 12.78 -5.53
CA PRO A 13 -86.35 12.24 -6.11
C PRO A 13 -85.29 12.11 -5.03
N LEU A 14 -84.80 10.89 -4.83
CA LEU A 14 -83.60 10.59 -4.04
C LEU A 14 -82.42 11.47 -4.51
N GLU A 15 -81.95 12.34 -3.62
CA GLU A 15 -80.70 13.08 -3.81
C GLU A 15 -79.51 12.09 -3.84
N PRO A 16 -78.63 12.13 -4.86
CA PRO A 16 -77.45 11.27 -4.90
C PRO A 16 -76.36 11.80 -3.96
N ALA A 17 -75.89 10.93 -3.07
CA ALA A 17 -74.76 11.21 -2.18
C ALA A 17 -73.47 11.57 -2.96
N PRO A 18 -72.67 12.56 -2.51
CA PRO A 18 -71.40 12.86 -3.13
C PRO A 18 -70.39 11.73 -2.82
N THR A 19 -69.99 10.99 -3.86
CA THR A 19 -68.89 10.03 -3.78
C THR A 19 -67.56 10.78 -3.77
N ALA A 20 -67.03 11.01 -2.56
CA ALA A 20 -65.69 11.52 -2.37
C ALA A 20 -64.65 10.56 -2.99
N ARG A 21 -64.07 10.93 -4.14
CA ARG A 21 -62.93 10.23 -4.75
C ARG A 21 -61.71 10.34 -3.81
N ARG A 22 -61.42 9.25 -3.08
CA ARG A 22 -60.18 9.10 -2.30
C ARG A 22 -58.94 9.25 -3.21
N PRO A 23 -57.93 10.07 -2.84
CA PRO A 23 -56.74 10.29 -3.64
C PRO A 23 -55.74 9.12 -3.47
N ARG A 24 -56.06 7.95 -4.05
CA ARG A 24 -55.21 6.75 -3.95
C ARG A 24 -53.83 6.90 -4.60
N ARG A 25 -53.62 7.89 -5.47
CA ARG A 25 -52.33 8.14 -6.16
C ARG A 25 -51.33 8.89 -5.29
N ALA A 26 -51.78 9.87 -4.49
CA ALA A 26 -50.90 10.65 -3.62
C ALA A 26 -50.24 9.77 -2.55
N VAL A 27 -51.00 8.84 -1.96
CA VAL A 27 -50.54 7.90 -0.93
C VAL A 27 -49.47 6.93 -1.45
N ARG A 28 -49.51 6.55 -2.74
CA ARG A 28 -48.53 5.63 -3.33
C ARG A 28 -47.18 6.31 -3.58
N VAL A 29 -47.18 7.59 -3.95
CA VAL A 29 -45.93 8.35 -4.19
C VAL A 29 -45.24 8.67 -2.86
N THR A 30 -45.99 9.06 -1.82
CA THR A 30 -45.42 9.23 -0.48
C THR A 30 -44.93 7.92 0.12
N ALA A 31 -45.62 6.81 -0.10
CA ALA A 31 -45.15 5.50 0.37
C ALA A 31 -43.83 5.07 -0.31
N VAL A 32 -43.67 5.31 -1.61
CA VAL A 32 -42.41 5.00 -2.32
C VAL A 32 -41.28 5.92 -1.87
N LEU A 33 -41.54 7.21 -1.65
CA LEU A 33 -40.54 8.15 -1.12
C LEU A 33 -40.15 7.83 0.33
N LEU A 34 -41.10 7.45 1.17
CA LEU A 34 -40.84 6.99 2.55
C LEU A 34 -40.08 5.66 2.56
N PHE A 35 -40.43 4.72 1.67
CA PHE A 35 -39.73 3.45 1.56
C PHE A 35 -38.32 3.64 1.01
N ALA A 36 -38.12 4.54 0.03
CA ALA A 36 -36.80 4.93 -0.44
C ALA A 36 -35.99 5.64 0.65
N ALA A 37 -36.60 6.57 1.40
CA ALA A 37 -35.98 7.25 2.55
C ALA A 37 -35.61 6.29 3.68
N LEU A 38 -36.41 5.25 3.91
CA LEU A 38 -36.16 4.22 4.92
C LEU A 38 -35.13 3.19 4.46
N LEU A 39 -35.03 2.93 3.15
CA LEU A 39 -34.03 2.01 2.57
C LEU A 39 -32.65 2.65 2.39
N LEU A 40 -32.57 3.97 2.20
CA LEU A 40 -31.30 4.70 2.06
C LEU A 40 -30.28 4.41 3.19
N PRO A 41 -30.64 4.40 4.50
CA PRO A 41 -29.69 4.04 5.56
C PRO A 41 -29.37 2.55 5.65
N LEU A 42 -30.18 1.66 5.07
CA LEU A 42 -29.90 0.21 5.05
C LEU A 42 -28.81 -0.16 4.03
N LEU A 43 -28.48 0.75 3.09
CA LEU A 43 -27.38 0.57 2.13
C LEU A 43 -26.07 1.23 2.58
N SER A 44 -26.04 2.02 3.65
CA SER A 44 -24.79 2.58 4.16
C SER A 44 -24.07 1.54 4.99
N GLY A 45 -22.90 1.11 4.53
CA GLY A 45 -21.98 0.36 5.38
C GLY A 45 -21.61 1.20 6.60
N CYS A 46 -21.82 0.67 7.80
CA CYS A 46 -21.46 1.28 9.07
C CYS A 46 -19.96 1.54 9.18
N LEU A 47 -19.11 0.75 8.50
CA LEU A 47 -17.66 0.87 8.52
C LEU A 47 -17.10 0.92 7.09
N ARG A 48 -16.21 1.89 6.84
CA ARG A 48 -15.44 2.05 5.61
C ARG A 48 -13.96 2.08 5.93
N VAL A 49 -13.23 1.13 5.38
CA VAL A 49 -11.76 1.07 5.48
C VAL A 49 -11.19 1.05 4.08
N GLN A 50 -10.46 2.11 3.73
CA GLN A 50 -9.84 2.24 2.42
C GLN A 50 -8.35 2.50 2.60
N ALA A 51 -7.53 1.57 2.15
CA ALA A 51 -6.09 1.71 2.13
C ALA A 51 -5.62 1.83 0.69
N SER A 52 -4.92 2.91 0.38
CA SER A 52 -4.34 3.16 -0.95
C SER A 52 -2.88 3.50 -0.79
N MET A 53 -2.00 2.76 -1.45
CA MET A 53 -0.55 3.01 -1.40
C MET A 53 0.11 2.88 -2.75
N GLY A 54 1.20 3.60 -2.93
CA GLY A 54 2.09 3.52 -4.07
C GLY A 54 3.45 2.98 -3.63
N VAL A 55 3.98 2.07 -4.42
CA VAL A 55 5.37 1.60 -4.33
C VAL A 55 6.18 2.31 -5.40
N SER A 56 7.29 2.90 -5.00
CA SER A 56 8.23 3.58 -5.90
C SER A 56 9.34 2.64 -6.37
N SER A 57 10.09 3.07 -7.39
CA SER A 57 11.22 2.31 -7.94
C SER A 57 12.45 2.23 -7.02
N ASN A 58 12.48 2.99 -5.92
CA ASN A 58 13.53 2.98 -4.90
C ASN A 58 13.13 2.23 -3.62
N ASP A 59 12.14 1.34 -3.68
CA ASP A 59 11.65 0.55 -2.54
C ASP A 59 11.12 1.41 -1.40
N ARG A 60 10.35 2.43 -1.77
CA ARG A 60 9.62 3.27 -0.83
C ARG A 60 8.14 3.14 -1.04
N VAL A 61 7.40 3.20 0.05
CA VAL A 61 5.95 3.05 0.07
C VAL A 61 5.37 4.30 0.69
N SER A 62 4.43 4.91 -0.03
CA SER A 62 3.73 6.11 0.41
C SER A 62 2.26 5.95 0.11
N GLY A 63 1.41 6.58 0.89
CA GLY A 63 -0.02 6.38 0.72
C GLY A 63 -0.84 6.92 1.87
N ARG A 64 -2.07 6.42 1.93
CA ARG A 64 -3.01 6.76 2.97
C ARG A 64 -3.90 5.59 3.33
N ILE A 65 -4.34 5.58 4.59
CA ILE A 65 -5.33 4.66 5.12
C ILE A 65 -6.44 5.52 5.73
N VAL A 66 -7.68 5.28 5.31
CA VAL A 66 -8.87 5.91 5.88
C VAL A 66 -9.65 4.83 6.60
N ALA A 67 -9.95 5.06 7.88
CA ALA A 67 -10.85 4.23 8.67
C ALA A 67 -11.95 5.14 9.22
N ALA A 68 -13.16 4.98 8.70
CA ALA A 68 -14.28 5.84 9.03
C ALA A 68 -15.56 5.03 9.23
N ALA A 69 -16.41 5.48 10.13
CA ALA A 69 -17.69 4.87 10.43
C ALA A 69 -18.81 5.91 10.44
N VAL A 70 -20.05 5.48 10.30
CA VAL A 70 -21.20 6.35 10.53
C VAL A 70 -21.27 6.66 12.03
N PRO A 71 -21.31 7.95 12.44
CA PRO A 71 -21.34 8.30 13.86
C PRO A 71 -22.58 7.73 14.53
N GLN A 72 -22.41 7.08 15.70
CA GLN A 72 -23.53 6.56 16.48
C GLN A 72 -24.15 7.60 17.42
N SER A 73 -23.43 8.70 17.70
CA SER A 73 -23.86 9.81 18.55
C SER A 73 -23.16 11.12 18.13
N GLU A 74 -23.62 12.28 18.61
CA GLU A 74 -23.06 13.60 18.25
C GLU A 74 -21.59 13.76 18.65
N ASP A 75 -21.15 13.07 19.72
CA ASP A 75 -19.76 13.09 20.21
C ASP A 75 -18.91 11.92 19.68
N ASP A 76 -19.46 11.08 18.81
CA ASP A 76 -18.73 9.95 18.24
C ASP A 76 -17.69 10.44 17.23
N LYS A 77 -16.41 10.19 17.53
CA LYS A 77 -15.29 10.54 16.65
C LYS A 77 -14.94 9.42 15.67
N GLY A 78 -15.64 8.29 15.74
CA GLY A 78 -15.36 7.10 14.94
C GLY A 78 -14.02 6.44 15.29
N PRO A 79 -13.56 5.48 14.46
CA PRO A 79 -12.32 4.75 14.69
C PRO A 79 -11.11 5.68 14.82
N GLN A 80 -10.39 5.57 15.93
CA GLN A 80 -9.17 6.35 16.19
C GLN A 80 -7.94 5.51 15.87
N LEU A 81 -7.11 6.00 14.94
CA LEU A 81 -5.81 5.40 14.62
C LEU A 81 -4.72 6.19 15.34
N LYS A 82 -3.63 5.52 15.72
CA LYS A 82 -2.48 6.13 16.40
C LYS A 82 -1.20 5.79 15.66
N ALA A 83 -0.36 6.79 15.39
CA ALA A 83 0.95 6.54 14.80
C ALA A 83 1.83 5.74 15.79
N PRO A 84 2.48 4.64 15.37
CA PRO A 84 3.47 3.95 16.18
C PRO A 84 4.69 4.84 16.38
N ASP A 85 5.31 4.78 17.57
CA ASP A 85 6.51 5.56 17.88
C ASP A 85 7.67 5.27 16.91
N ALA A 86 7.75 4.05 16.41
CA ALA A 86 8.75 3.61 15.44
C ALA A 86 8.66 4.33 14.08
N LEU A 87 7.50 4.92 13.75
CA LEU A 87 7.26 5.62 12.47
C LEU A 87 7.10 7.14 12.66
N THR A 88 7.58 7.67 13.78
CA THR A 88 7.52 9.09 14.11
C THR A 88 8.14 9.94 13.00
N GLY A 89 7.43 10.95 12.53
CA GLY A 89 7.88 11.87 11.49
C GLY A 89 7.67 11.40 10.05
N LYS A 90 7.31 10.12 9.84
CA LYS A 90 6.94 9.57 8.52
C LYS A 90 5.45 9.28 8.37
N VAL A 91 4.75 9.19 9.51
CA VAL A 91 3.31 8.93 9.59
C VAL A 91 2.64 10.13 10.22
N ARG A 92 1.55 10.61 9.59
CA ARG A 92 0.69 11.67 10.10
C ARG A 92 -0.74 11.17 10.21
N VAL A 93 -1.33 11.30 11.39
CA VAL A 93 -2.74 10.97 11.62
C VAL A 93 -3.54 12.26 11.70
N GLU A 94 -4.68 12.27 11.02
CA GLU A 94 -5.64 13.36 11.02
C GLU A 94 -7.05 12.81 11.25
N SER A 95 -7.95 13.66 11.75
CA SER A 95 -9.37 13.32 11.82
C SER A 95 -9.97 13.28 10.42
N TYR A 96 -10.86 12.32 10.20
CA TYR A 96 -11.63 12.20 8.96
C TYR A 96 -13.09 12.54 9.24
N SER A 97 -13.68 13.43 8.45
CA SER A 97 -15.10 13.77 8.51
C SER A 97 -15.58 14.17 7.11
N GLN A 98 -16.10 13.20 6.36
CA GLN A 98 -16.62 13.41 5.00
C GLN A 98 -17.74 12.42 4.68
N ASP A 99 -18.68 12.81 3.82
CA ASP A 99 -19.81 11.97 3.36
C ASP A 99 -20.68 11.37 4.48
N GLY A 100 -20.76 12.04 5.63
CA GLY A 100 -21.47 11.52 6.82
C GLY A 100 -20.71 10.45 7.61
N TYR A 101 -19.45 10.20 7.27
CA TYR A 101 -18.54 9.31 7.99
C TYR A 101 -17.56 10.11 8.85
N VAL A 102 -17.29 9.63 10.06
CA VAL A 102 -16.28 10.16 10.99
C VAL A 102 -15.27 9.09 11.35
N GLY A 103 -14.02 9.48 11.59
CA GLY A 103 -12.97 8.55 11.97
C GLY A 103 -11.59 9.17 11.85
N SER A 104 -10.63 8.39 11.38
CA SER A 104 -9.24 8.80 11.22
C SER A 104 -8.72 8.50 9.83
N GLN A 105 -7.84 9.38 9.34
CA GLN A 105 -7.03 9.14 8.17
C GLN A 105 -5.56 9.21 8.53
N VAL A 106 -4.79 8.30 7.97
CA VAL A 106 -3.35 8.19 8.18
C VAL A 106 -2.68 8.41 6.85
N TYR A 107 -1.76 9.37 6.80
CA TYR A 107 -0.85 9.56 5.69
C TYR A 107 0.52 9.03 6.08
N PHE A 108 1.17 8.34 5.15
CA PHE A 108 2.52 7.88 5.36
C PHE A 108 3.34 8.08 4.10
N GLU A 109 4.60 8.46 4.30
CA GLU A 109 5.50 8.80 3.23
C GLU A 109 6.87 8.17 3.47
N ASP A 110 7.54 7.82 2.37
CA ASP A 110 8.91 7.31 2.36
C ASP A 110 9.16 6.12 3.33
N LEU A 111 8.18 5.21 3.44
CA LEU A 111 8.34 4.00 4.24
C LEU A 111 9.14 2.95 3.48
N THR A 112 10.10 2.32 4.15
CA THR A 112 10.77 1.11 3.68
C THR A 112 9.84 -0.11 3.80
N PHE A 113 10.17 -1.20 3.10
CA PHE A 113 9.41 -2.45 3.18
C PHE A 113 9.31 -3.05 4.58
N GLY A 114 10.34 -2.85 5.42
CA GLY A 114 10.31 -3.26 6.83
C GLY A 114 9.40 -2.37 7.67
N GLU A 115 9.43 -1.05 7.45
CA GLU A 115 8.57 -0.10 8.16
C GLU A 115 7.08 -0.30 7.82
N VAL A 116 6.75 -0.73 6.61
CA VAL A 116 5.35 -1.06 6.25
C VAL A 116 4.77 -2.16 7.14
N GLN A 117 5.57 -3.13 7.58
CA GLN A 117 5.09 -4.18 8.50
C GLN A 117 4.67 -3.59 9.84
N GLN A 118 5.29 -2.47 10.25
CA GLN A 118 4.98 -1.76 11.48
C GLN A 118 3.67 -0.97 11.39
N LEU A 119 3.11 -0.75 10.19
CA LEU A 119 1.78 -0.14 10.05
C LEU A 119 0.68 -1.01 10.70
N SER A 120 0.91 -2.32 10.85
CA SER A 120 0.00 -3.20 11.61
C SER A 120 -0.23 -2.74 13.06
N ALA A 121 0.71 -1.97 13.63
CA ALA A 121 0.63 -1.41 14.96
C ALA A 121 -0.07 -0.04 15.01
N LEU A 122 -0.69 0.44 13.91
CA LEU A 122 -1.43 1.72 13.87
C LEU A 122 -2.64 1.77 14.82
N SER A 123 -3.15 0.62 15.24
CA SER A 123 -4.18 0.56 16.27
C SER A 123 -4.00 -0.72 17.08
N ASP A 124 -4.05 -0.56 18.41
CA ASP A 124 -4.01 -1.66 19.37
C ASP A 124 -5.19 -2.63 19.16
N GLN A 125 -6.33 -2.13 18.65
CA GLN A 125 -7.49 -2.96 18.33
C GLN A 125 -7.34 -3.75 17.02
N THR A 126 -6.49 -3.29 16.10
CA THR A 126 -6.23 -3.97 14.82
C THR A 126 -4.99 -4.88 14.85
N GLN A 127 -4.34 -5.00 16.02
CA GLN A 127 -3.18 -5.87 16.19
C GLN A 127 -3.56 -7.32 15.85
N GLY A 128 -2.92 -7.87 14.82
CA GLY A 128 -3.19 -9.22 14.32
C GLY A 128 -4.37 -9.33 13.34
N MET A 129 -5.19 -8.28 13.19
CA MET A 129 -6.24 -8.24 12.17
C MET A 129 -5.68 -8.04 10.77
N PHE A 130 -4.53 -7.37 10.63
CA PHE A 130 -3.87 -7.29 9.33
C PHE A 130 -2.35 -7.39 9.45
N THR A 131 -1.76 -8.09 8.49
CA THR A 131 -0.32 -8.13 8.28
C THR A 131 -0.03 -7.86 6.82
N LEU A 132 0.99 -7.05 6.58
CA LEU A 132 1.43 -6.69 5.24
C LEU A 132 2.94 -6.74 5.21
N ALA A 133 3.50 -7.45 4.25
CA ALA A 133 4.93 -7.60 4.08
C ALA A 133 5.30 -7.49 2.60
N PHE A 134 6.37 -6.75 2.35
CA PHE A 134 7.04 -6.71 1.07
C PHE A 134 8.36 -7.46 1.18
N ASN A 135 8.63 -8.35 0.23
CA ASN A 135 9.90 -9.07 0.14
C ASN A 135 10.48 -8.90 -1.28
N ARG A 136 11.79 -8.70 -1.36
CA ARG A 136 12.53 -8.53 -2.61
C ARG A 136 13.49 -9.70 -2.82
N LEU A 137 13.49 -10.23 -4.03
CA LEU A 137 14.44 -11.23 -4.52
C LEU A 137 14.97 -10.77 -5.89
N GLY A 138 16.11 -10.07 -5.87
CA GLY A 138 16.67 -9.43 -7.07
C GLY A 138 15.71 -8.37 -7.61
N ASP A 139 15.27 -8.54 -8.86
CA ASP A 139 14.31 -7.64 -9.51
C ASP A 139 12.84 -7.99 -9.20
N LEU A 140 12.56 -9.11 -8.53
CA LEU A 140 11.19 -9.50 -8.19
C LEU A 140 10.83 -9.00 -6.79
N VAL A 141 9.72 -8.26 -6.69
CA VAL A 141 9.12 -7.86 -5.42
C VAL A 141 7.78 -8.55 -5.26
N THR A 142 7.63 -9.21 -4.11
CA THR A 142 6.40 -9.89 -3.72
C THR A 142 5.78 -9.15 -2.55
N LEU A 143 4.53 -8.73 -2.75
CA LEU A 143 3.64 -8.29 -1.69
C LEU A 143 2.86 -9.50 -1.18
N THR A 144 2.88 -9.70 0.13
CA THR A 144 2.01 -10.64 0.82
C THR A 144 1.31 -9.95 1.97
N GLY A 145 0.03 -10.22 2.14
CA GLY A 145 -0.71 -9.78 3.31
C GLY A 145 -1.80 -10.76 3.72
N ARG A 146 -2.21 -10.66 4.97
CA ARG A 146 -3.35 -11.38 5.52
C ARG A 146 -4.20 -10.37 6.26
N VAL A 147 -5.50 -10.42 6.02
CA VAL A 147 -6.48 -9.59 6.72
C VAL A 147 -7.55 -10.49 7.28
N ASP A 148 -7.72 -10.45 8.59
CA ASP A 148 -8.72 -11.19 9.35
C ASP A 148 -9.85 -10.22 9.74
N LEU A 149 -10.97 -10.33 9.03
CA LEU A 149 -12.18 -9.55 9.29
C LEU A 149 -13.25 -10.39 9.98
N GLY A 150 -12.90 -11.54 10.57
CA GLY A 150 -13.85 -12.45 11.19
C GLY A 150 -14.58 -11.86 12.40
N SER A 151 -14.01 -10.84 13.04
CA SER A 151 -14.62 -10.12 14.16
C SER A 151 -15.61 -9.03 13.73
N LEU A 152 -15.65 -8.68 12.44
CA LEU A 152 -16.54 -7.65 11.92
C LEU A 152 -17.88 -8.25 11.50
N PRO A 153 -19.01 -7.52 11.71
CA PRO A 153 -20.29 -7.93 11.18
C PRO A 153 -20.23 -8.12 9.65
N PRO A 154 -20.77 -9.23 9.11
CA PRO A 154 -20.68 -9.57 7.68
C PRO A 154 -21.46 -8.63 6.76
N HIS A 155 -22.27 -7.73 7.31
CA HIS A 155 -23.06 -6.76 6.57
C HIS A 155 -22.66 -5.34 6.96
N GLY A 156 -22.50 -4.48 5.95
CA GLY A 156 -22.24 -3.05 6.15
C GLY A 156 -20.77 -2.68 6.44
N SER A 157 -19.82 -3.52 6.06
CA SER A 157 -18.40 -3.16 6.11
C SER A 157 -17.81 -3.17 4.70
N ASP A 158 -17.28 -2.02 4.26
CA ASP A 158 -16.57 -1.90 2.99
C ASP A 158 -15.08 -1.77 3.27
N VAL A 159 -14.33 -2.83 2.97
CA VAL A 159 -12.88 -2.87 3.15
C VAL A 159 -12.22 -3.03 1.78
N GLN A 160 -11.48 -2.01 1.37
CA GLN A 160 -10.79 -1.98 0.09
C GLN A 160 -9.30 -1.68 0.29
N PHE A 161 -8.47 -2.45 -0.40
CA PHE A 161 -7.02 -2.27 -0.41
C PHE A 161 -6.55 -2.09 -1.85
N THR A 162 -5.83 -1.02 -2.12
CA THR A 162 -5.33 -0.68 -3.47
C THR A 162 -3.85 -0.37 -3.42
N VAL A 163 -3.08 -0.97 -4.32
CA VAL A 163 -1.64 -0.75 -4.45
C VAL A 163 -1.30 -0.39 -5.89
N ALA A 164 -0.62 0.73 -6.06
CA ALA A 164 0.01 1.13 -7.31
C ALA A 164 1.50 0.75 -7.29
N PHE A 165 1.94 0.00 -8.28
CA PHE A 165 3.33 -0.44 -8.41
C PHE A 165 4.07 0.40 -9.46
N PRO A 166 5.42 0.45 -9.41
CA PRO A 166 6.20 1.26 -10.34
C PRO A 166 6.38 0.58 -11.70
N ALA A 167 5.93 -0.67 -11.84
CA ALA A 167 6.03 -1.50 -13.03
C ALA A 167 4.79 -2.38 -13.19
N ARG A 168 4.70 -3.08 -14.33
CA ARG A 168 3.59 -4.00 -14.62
C ARG A 168 3.56 -5.14 -13.60
N VAL A 169 2.36 -5.44 -13.11
CA VAL A 169 2.13 -6.55 -12.19
C VAL A 169 2.18 -7.87 -12.97
N GLY A 170 3.00 -8.82 -12.50
CA GLY A 170 3.10 -10.16 -13.07
C GLY A 170 1.93 -11.03 -12.61
N THR A 171 2.00 -11.51 -11.37
CA THR A 171 1.00 -12.40 -10.76
C THR A 171 0.28 -11.66 -9.63
N THR A 172 -1.03 -11.83 -9.51
CA THR A 172 -1.80 -11.28 -8.37
C THR A 172 -3.06 -12.10 -8.11
N ASN A 173 -3.51 -12.15 -6.85
CA ASN A 173 -4.82 -12.68 -6.48
C ASN A 173 -5.90 -11.57 -6.33
N GLY A 174 -5.54 -10.31 -6.60
CA GLY A 174 -6.45 -9.18 -6.64
C GLY A 174 -6.97 -8.86 -8.04
N THR A 175 -7.87 -7.88 -8.13
CA THR A 175 -8.32 -7.33 -9.41
C THR A 175 -7.31 -6.31 -9.90
N ARG A 176 -6.77 -6.51 -11.11
CA ARG A 176 -5.84 -5.56 -11.72
C ARG A 176 -6.62 -4.43 -12.40
N GLU A 177 -6.29 -3.21 -12.05
CA GLU A 177 -6.80 -1.99 -12.70
C GLU A 177 -5.68 -1.42 -13.58
N GLY A 178 -5.79 -1.61 -14.90
CA GLY A 178 -4.71 -1.27 -15.83
C GLY A 178 -3.51 -2.22 -15.73
N ASP A 179 -2.29 -1.70 -15.84
CA ASP A 179 -1.07 -2.50 -15.89
C ASP A 179 -0.34 -2.61 -14.53
N SER A 180 -0.42 -1.58 -13.69
CA SER A 180 0.39 -1.44 -12.48
C SER A 180 -0.40 -1.26 -11.19
N VAL A 181 -1.72 -1.15 -11.25
CA VAL A 181 -2.57 -1.00 -10.06
C VAL A 181 -3.30 -2.30 -9.78
N VAL A 182 -3.34 -2.69 -8.50
CA VAL A 182 -4.09 -3.85 -8.03
C VAL A 182 -4.98 -3.44 -6.88
N THR A 183 -6.23 -3.88 -6.96
CA THR A 183 -7.26 -3.65 -5.96
C THR A 183 -7.75 -4.99 -5.40
N TRP A 184 -7.93 -5.04 -4.09
CA TRP A 184 -8.53 -6.15 -3.37
C TRP A 184 -9.73 -5.63 -2.59
N LYS A 185 -10.86 -6.31 -2.74
CA LYS A 185 -12.06 -6.07 -1.95
C LYS A 185 -12.15 -7.20 -0.93
N LEU A 186 -12.15 -6.85 0.35
CA LEU A 186 -12.08 -7.82 1.44
C LEU A 186 -13.47 -7.94 2.08
N PRO A 187 -14.14 -9.10 1.96
CA PRO A 187 -15.43 -9.31 2.61
C PRO A 187 -15.26 -9.36 4.13
N ALA A 188 -16.17 -8.71 4.86
CA ALA A 188 -16.22 -8.82 6.30
C ALA A 188 -16.75 -10.19 6.75
N GLY A 189 -16.32 -10.65 7.91
CA GLY A 189 -16.63 -11.98 8.44
C GLY A 189 -15.67 -13.09 7.98
N ASP A 190 -14.76 -12.80 7.05
CA ASP A 190 -13.83 -13.78 6.48
C ASP A 190 -12.37 -13.35 6.63
N VAL A 191 -11.47 -14.33 6.45
CA VAL A 191 -10.03 -14.12 6.33
C VAL A 191 -9.66 -14.05 4.86
N SER A 192 -9.04 -12.94 4.47
CA SER A 192 -8.56 -12.69 3.11
C SER A 192 -7.04 -12.63 3.04
N THR A 193 -6.48 -13.13 1.95
CA THR A 193 -5.04 -13.00 1.67
C THR A 193 -4.80 -12.06 0.50
N LEU A 194 -3.74 -11.29 0.58
CA LEU A 194 -3.30 -10.34 -0.44
C LEU A 194 -1.99 -10.87 -1.01
N ARG A 195 -1.90 -11.01 -2.33
CA ARG A 195 -0.66 -11.39 -3.01
C ARG A 195 -0.52 -10.64 -4.33
N ALA A 196 0.61 -9.99 -4.53
CA ALA A 196 1.02 -9.46 -5.82
C ALA A 196 2.52 -9.63 -6.04
N GLU A 197 2.92 -9.88 -7.28
CA GLU A 197 4.30 -10.04 -7.71
C GLU A 197 4.59 -9.08 -8.85
N VAL A 198 5.67 -8.31 -8.70
CA VAL A 198 6.04 -7.25 -9.64
C VAL A 198 7.55 -7.29 -9.90
N GLY A 199 7.95 -7.26 -11.16
CA GLY A 199 9.36 -7.21 -11.56
C GLY A 199 9.80 -5.77 -11.83
N TYR A 200 10.76 -5.25 -11.06
CA TYR A 200 11.46 -3.99 -11.34
C TYR A 200 12.88 -3.97 -10.75
N ALA A 201 13.76 -3.26 -11.45
CA ALA A 201 15.20 -3.22 -11.19
C ALA A 201 15.54 -2.87 -9.73
N ASP A 202 16.45 -3.64 -9.14
CA ASP A 202 16.97 -3.39 -7.79
C ASP A 202 17.73 -2.04 -7.73
N PRO A 203 17.29 -1.09 -6.88
CA PRO A 203 17.97 0.19 -6.72
C PRO A 203 19.41 0.07 -6.21
N ASN A 204 19.76 -0.98 -5.45
CA ASN A 204 21.09 -1.14 -4.87
C ASN A 204 22.15 -1.49 -5.93
N THR A 205 21.79 -2.26 -6.96
CA THR A 205 22.71 -2.65 -8.05
C THR A 205 23.20 -1.44 -8.84
N ARG A 206 22.37 -0.39 -8.97
CA ARG A 206 22.73 0.87 -9.63
C ARG A 206 23.87 1.58 -8.91
N SER A 207 23.85 1.59 -7.57
CA SER A 207 24.89 2.23 -6.75
C SER A 207 26.21 1.46 -6.78
N PHE A 208 26.13 0.12 -6.82
CA PHE A 208 27.31 -0.75 -6.87
C PHE A 208 28.14 -0.53 -8.13
N ALA A 209 27.50 -0.44 -9.30
CA ALA A 209 28.22 -0.20 -10.56
C ALA A 209 29.01 1.12 -10.56
N GLY A 210 28.43 2.18 -9.97
CA GLY A 210 29.11 3.46 -9.80
C GLY A 210 30.35 3.36 -8.90
N TRP A 211 30.19 2.77 -7.71
CA TRP A 211 31.30 2.59 -6.76
C TRP A 211 32.38 1.63 -7.29
N ALA A 212 31.99 0.54 -7.95
CA ALA A 212 32.92 -0.41 -8.56
C ALA A 212 33.76 0.27 -9.65
N GLY A 213 33.15 1.15 -10.46
CA GLY A 213 33.86 1.97 -11.44
C GLY A 213 34.87 2.91 -10.80
N ILE A 214 34.49 3.60 -9.72
CA ILE A 214 35.38 4.49 -8.96
C ILE A 214 36.55 3.71 -8.36
N VAL A 215 36.28 2.61 -7.64
CA VAL A 215 37.32 1.78 -7.02
C VAL A 215 38.23 1.15 -8.07
N GLY A 216 37.65 0.65 -9.18
CA GLY A 216 38.40 0.12 -10.30
C GLY A 216 39.32 1.17 -10.94
N GLY A 217 38.81 2.39 -11.15
CA GLY A 217 39.57 3.53 -11.66
C GLY A 217 40.72 3.93 -10.74
N ILE A 218 40.48 4.04 -9.43
CA ILE A 218 41.51 4.33 -8.43
C ILE A 218 42.58 3.24 -8.43
N THR A 219 42.16 1.97 -8.45
CA THR A 219 43.09 0.83 -8.46
C THR A 219 43.97 0.85 -9.71
N LEU A 220 43.40 1.10 -10.89
CA LEU A 220 44.14 1.24 -12.13
C LEU A 220 45.09 2.45 -12.11
N ALA A 221 44.68 3.57 -11.54
CA ALA A 221 45.53 4.75 -11.39
C ALA A 221 46.75 4.45 -10.49
N VAL A 222 46.53 3.79 -9.35
CA VAL A 222 47.63 3.37 -8.45
C VAL A 222 48.54 2.37 -9.14
N ALA A 223 47.99 1.37 -9.84
CA ALA A 223 48.78 0.40 -10.59
C ALA A 223 49.63 1.07 -11.68
N ALA A 224 49.09 2.07 -12.39
CA ALA A 224 49.82 2.84 -13.38
C ALA A 224 50.96 3.65 -12.75
N ILE A 225 50.72 4.29 -11.60
CA ILE A 225 51.76 5.02 -10.85
C ILE A 225 52.89 4.06 -10.46
N VAL A 226 52.56 2.90 -9.88
CA VAL A 226 53.55 1.88 -9.50
C VAL A 226 54.32 1.38 -10.72
N ALA A 227 53.64 1.14 -11.85
CA ALA A 227 54.29 0.70 -13.09
C ALA A 227 55.27 1.76 -13.63
N VAL A 228 54.88 3.03 -13.61
CA VAL A 228 55.75 4.16 -14.02
C VAL A 228 56.96 4.27 -13.09
N LEU A 229 56.75 4.25 -11.78
CA LEU A 229 57.83 4.30 -10.80
C LEU A 229 58.79 3.10 -10.94
N ALA A 230 58.25 1.90 -11.15
CA ALA A 230 59.04 0.69 -11.40
C ALA A 230 59.85 0.77 -12.70
N TYR A 231 59.28 1.37 -13.75
CA TYR A 231 59.98 1.57 -15.03
C TYR A 231 61.11 2.60 -14.89
N MET A 232 60.86 3.72 -14.21
CA MET A 232 61.85 4.77 -13.98
C MET A 232 62.98 4.32 -13.04
N ASN A 233 62.67 3.49 -12.05
CA ASN A 233 63.64 3.01 -11.06
C ASN A 233 64.24 1.63 -11.42
N ARG A 234 64.10 1.19 -12.67
CA ARG A 234 64.68 -0.07 -13.13
C ARG A 234 66.20 0.11 -13.24
N ASN A 235 66.95 -0.56 -12.36
CA ASN A 235 68.42 -0.57 -12.45
C ASN A 235 68.87 -1.07 -13.83
N PRO A 236 69.74 -0.34 -14.57
CA PRO A 236 70.42 -0.91 -15.73
C PRO A 236 71.32 -2.06 -15.28
N ASP A 237 71.49 -3.07 -16.15
CA ASP A 237 72.34 -4.23 -15.87
C ASP A 237 73.73 -3.81 -15.37
N ALA A 238 74.29 -4.58 -14.43
CA ALA A 238 75.61 -4.32 -13.89
C ALA A 238 76.63 -4.20 -15.05
N PRO A 239 77.43 -3.12 -15.09
CA PRO A 239 78.43 -2.92 -16.14
C PRO A 239 79.34 -4.16 -16.30
N GLU A 240 79.76 -4.48 -17.53
CA GLU A 240 80.55 -5.69 -17.81
C GLU A 240 81.81 -5.84 -16.94
N TYR A 241 82.41 -4.74 -16.47
CA TYR A 241 83.58 -4.78 -15.60
C TYR A 241 83.31 -5.44 -14.22
N VAL A 242 82.06 -5.42 -13.73
CA VAL A 242 81.68 -6.11 -12.48
C VAL A 242 81.51 -7.61 -12.72
N ARG A 243 81.12 -8.03 -13.93
CA ARG A 243 81.07 -9.45 -14.35
C ARG A 243 82.45 -10.04 -14.56
N ALA A 244 83.40 -9.26 -15.06
CA ALA A 244 84.80 -9.67 -15.23
C ALA A 244 85.53 -9.87 -13.88
N ALA A 245 85.21 -9.08 -12.86
CA ALA A 245 85.84 -9.16 -11.53
C ALA A 245 85.52 -10.46 -10.75
N ARG A 246 84.46 -11.19 -11.13
CA ARG A 246 84.11 -12.47 -10.48
C ARG A 246 85.11 -13.60 -10.79
N TRP A 247 85.87 -13.48 -11.88
CA TRP A 247 86.85 -14.49 -12.29
C TRP A 247 88.27 -14.23 -11.79
N ILE A 248 88.53 -13.09 -11.14
CA ILE A 248 89.86 -12.67 -10.66
C ILE A 248 89.99 -12.83 -9.13
N ARG A 249 89.55 -13.97 -8.58
CA ARG A 249 90.01 -14.40 -7.24
C ARG A 249 90.98 -15.58 -7.39
N PRO A 250 92.31 -15.33 -7.39
CA PRO A 250 93.29 -16.39 -7.26
C PRO A 250 93.44 -16.80 -5.80
N GLY A 251 93.28 -18.10 -5.52
CA GLY A 251 94.00 -18.83 -4.48
C GLY A 251 93.67 -18.53 -3.01
N ARG A 252 92.83 -19.38 -2.41
CA ARG A 252 93.06 -19.78 -1.01
C ARG A 252 93.08 -21.32 -0.98
N GLY A 253 94.28 -21.88 -1.10
CA GLY A 253 94.52 -23.32 -1.00
C GLY A 253 94.23 -23.90 0.39
N PRO A 254 94.23 -25.23 0.53
CA PRO A 254 93.76 -25.92 1.73
C PRO A 254 94.72 -25.70 2.89
N ARG A 255 94.19 -25.34 4.06
CA ARG A 255 94.93 -25.39 5.33
C ARG A 255 94.59 -26.71 6.03
N THR A 256 95.50 -27.67 5.98
CA THR A 256 95.59 -28.76 6.95
C THR A 256 96.09 -28.19 8.29
N PRO A 257 95.45 -28.51 9.42
CA PRO A 257 96.09 -28.40 10.73
C PRO A 257 96.91 -29.67 10.99
N ALA A 258 98.13 -29.49 11.49
CA ALA A 258 98.99 -30.54 12.02
C ALA A 258 98.60 -30.86 13.47
N GLU A 259 98.36 -32.13 13.76
CA GLU A 259 98.94 -33.02 14.78
C GLU A 259 98.05 -34.24 15.00
#